data_AF-A0AAU1KZ50-F1
#
_entry.id   AF-A0AAU1KZ50-F1
#
_cell.length_a   1.000
_cell.length_b   1.000
_cell.length_c   1.000
_cell.angle_alpha   90.00
_cell.angle_beta   90.00
_cell.angle_gamma   90.00
#
_symmetry.space_group_name_H-M   'P 1'
#
loop_
_entity.id
_entity.type
_entity.pdbx_description
1 polymer ?
#
loop_
_entity_poly.entity_id
_entity_poly.type
_entity_poly.pdbx_seq_one_letter_code
_entity_poly.pdbx_strand_id
1 'polypeptide(L)'
;MAMPISTMRGAAVVAVALAALSVSCGTSSKGSASPGGSSAPSSAPAAAPSASGSAAPTGSAPAAPPASRTPSAQSSEPVSLVRDAFAGLQATLGESCTPGNCAYFLGRVYDELHRMDAAMKADPKGPGHFPEPIALIEKLDAELAGDRSFENLKQHQTLLISTRDKINVWMQGHPDDYR
;
A
#
# COMPACT_ATOMS: atom_id res chain seq x y z
N MET A 1 35.40 -53.55 14.48
CA MET A 1 35.60 -53.48 13.01
C MET A 1 35.98 -52.05 12.64
N ALA A 2 36.89 -51.87 11.68
CA ALA A 2 37.45 -50.56 11.34
C ALA A 2 36.60 -49.79 10.31
N MET A 3 36.75 -48.46 10.30
CA MET A 3 36.25 -47.59 9.22
C MET A 3 37.13 -47.71 7.96
N PRO A 4 36.66 -47.19 6.81
CA PRO A 4 37.33 -45.97 6.36
C PRO A 4 36.41 -44.84 5.91
N ILE A 5 37.00 -43.65 5.88
CA ILE A 5 36.42 -42.35 5.53
C ILE A 5 36.80 -42.05 4.08
N SER A 6 35.89 -41.47 3.28
CA SER A 6 36.22 -40.94 1.95
C SER A 6 35.81 -39.48 1.80
N THR A 7 36.80 -38.61 1.91
CA THR A 7 36.74 -37.18 1.57
C THR A 7 36.94 -37.00 0.07
N MET A 8 36.19 -36.09 -0.58
CA MET A 8 36.70 -35.39 -1.75
C MET A 8 36.54 -33.88 -1.62
N ARG A 9 37.64 -33.18 -1.89
CA ARG A 9 37.75 -31.73 -1.98
C ARG A 9 37.68 -31.34 -3.45
N GLY A 10 37.05 -30.22 -3.76
CA GLY A 10 37.11 -29.59 -5.08
C GLY A 10 36.91 -28.08 -4.94
N ALA A 11 37.97 -27.31 -5.14
CA ALA A 11 37.93 -25.85 -5.09
C ALA A 11 38.22 -25.28 -6.48
N ALA A 12 37.50 -24.23 -6.87
CA ALA A 12 37.85 -23.37 -7.99
C ALA A 12 37.44 -21.93 -7.67
N VAL A 13 38.41 -21.02 -7.73
CA VAL A 13 38.23 -19.57 -7.57
C VAL A 13 38.34 -18.94 -8.95
N VAL A 14 37.39 -18.10 -9.35
CA VAL A 14 37.52 -17.21 -10.53
C VAL A 14 37.06 -15.80 -10.14
N ALA A 15 37.70 -14.81 -10.75
CA ALA A 15 37.85 -13.46 -10.21
C ALA A 15 36.79 -12.44 -10.63
N VAL A 16 36.89 -11.27 -9.99
CA VAL A 16 36.10 -10.04 -10.16
C VAL A 16 36.19 -9.46 -11.57
N ALA A 17 35.08 -8.89 -12.05
CA ALA A 17 35.09 -7.80 -13.03
C ALA A 17 34.06 -6.72 -12.63
N LEU A 18 34.52 -5.50 -12.35
CA LEU A 18 33.65 -4.33 -12.22
C LEU A 18 33.29 -3.80 -13.61
N ALA A 19 32.02 -3.44 -13.81
CA ALA A 19 31.59 -2.59 -14.92
C ALA A 19 30.61 -1.53 -14.40
N ALA A 20 31.13 -0.36 -14.04
CA ALA A 20 30.29 0.81 -13.75
C ALA A 20 29.86 1.45 -15.08
N LEU A 21 28.56 1.51 -15.32
CA LEU A 21 27.96 2.19 -16.49
C LEU A 21 27.27 3.47 -16.04
N SER A 22 28.07 4.51 -15.79
CA SER A 22 27.59 5.87 -15.59
C SER A 22 27.18 6.48 -16.93
N VAL A 23 25.87 6.53 -17.21
CA VAL A 23 25.37 7.31 -18.35
C VAL A 23 25.41 8.81 -17.99
N SER A 24 26.12 9.59 -18.80
CA SER A 24 26.38 11.01 -18.53
C SER A 24 25.19 11.89 -18.88
N CYS A 25 25.00 12.98 -18.13
CA CYS A 25 24.23 14.12 -18.60
C CYS A 25 24.81 14.69 -19.90
N GLY A 26 23.95 15.12 -20.82
CA GLY A 26 24.28 16.09 -21.87
C GLY A 26 23.76 17.46 -21.46
N THR A 27 24.65 18.47 -21.38
CA THR A 27 24.30 19.83 -20.95
C THR A 27 24.40 20.82 -22.11
N SER A 28 23.35 21.63 -22.30
CA SER A 28 23.40 23.00 -22.86
C SER A 28 23.90 23.15 -24.34
N SER A 29 23.60 24.19 -25.12
CA SER A 29 23.26 25.58 -24.78
C SER A 29 22.55 26.33 -25.92
N LYS A 30 21.66 27.26 -25.54
CA LYS A 30 21.64 28.69 -25.96
C LYS A 30 21.41 29.13 -27.42
N GLY A 31 20.30 29.84 -27.61
CA GLY A 31 20.13 31.00 -28.51
C GLY A 31 18.68 31.21 -28.97
N SER A 32 18.08 32.40 -29.05
CA SER A 32 18.43 33.75 -28.54
C SER A 32 17.15 34.62 -28.47
N ALA A 33 17.23 35.75 -27.73
CA ALA A 33 16.22 36.81 -27.53
C ALA A 33 15.38 37.21 -28.78
N SER A 34 14.03 37.34 -28.73
CA SER A 34 13.18 38.47 -28.20
C SER A 34 12.67 39.38 -29.36
N PRO A 35 11.69 40.33 -29.26
CA PRO A 35 10.83 40.76 -28.13
C PRO A 35 9.29 40.91 -28.43
N GLY A 36 8.49 41.35 -27.44
CA GLY A 36 7.29 42.19 -27.71
C GLY A 36 6.03 42.01 -26.84
N GLY A 37 5.61 43.07 -26.12
CA GLY A 37 4.26 43.27 -25.52
C GLY A 37 4.04 42.63 -24.14
N SER A 38 4.00 43.35 -23.01
CA SER A 38 2.96 44.29 -22.52
C SER A 38 1.62 43.62 -22.17
N SER A 39 1.01 43.75 -21.00
CA SER A 39 1.39 44.37 -19.71
C SER A 39 0.50 43.80 -18.59
N ALA A 40 0.94 43.78 -17.33
CA ALA A 40 0.03 43.71 -16.16
C ALA A 40 -0.48 45.12 -15.82
N PRO A 41 -1.62 45.26 -15.11
CA PRO A 41 -1.51 45.31 -13.64
C PRO A 41 -2.68 44.69 -12.85
N SER A 42 -2.45 44.52 -11.55
CA SER A 42 -3.43 44.11 -10.52
C SER A 42 -4.57 45.12 -10.31
N SER A 43 -5.71 44.66 -9.76
CA SER A 43 -6.31 45.18 -8.51
C SER A 43 -7.54 44.38 -8.05
N ALA A 44 -7.80 44.38 -6.74
CA ALA A 44 -8.99 43.81 -6.08
C ALA A 44 -10.02 44.95 -5.74
N PRO A 45 -10.91 44.83 -4.74
CA PRO A 45 -12.20 44.11 -4.76
C PRO A 45 -13.43 45.03 -4.49
N ALA A 46 -14.60 44.40 -4.29
CA ALA A 46 -15.73 44.82 -3.42
C ALA A 46 -17.04 45.43 -4.00
N ALA A 47 -18.14 44.80 -3.54
CA ALA A 47 -19.46 45.35 -3.14
C ALA A 47 -20.46 45.97 -4.14
N ALA A 48 -21.76 45.81 -3.80
CA ALA A 48 -22.97 46.11 -4.59
C ALA A 48 -23.58 47.51 -4.32
N PRO A 49 -24.72 47.85 -4.95
CA PRO A 49 -25.99 47.72 -4.20
C PRO A 49 -27.26 47.33 -5.02
N SER A 50 -28.37 47.19 -4.28
CA SER A 50 -29.79 46.89 -4.61
C SER A 50 -30.45 47.84 -5.65
N ALA A 51 -31.70 47.71 -6.14
CA ALA A 51 -32.89 46.86 -5.89
C ALA A 51 -33.80 46.91 -7.18
N SER A 52 -35.05 46.41 -7.33
CA SER A 52 -36.01 45.62 -6.53
C SER A 52 -37.08 45.00 -7.47
N GLY A 53 -38.04 44.19 -6.98
CA GLY A 53 -39.24 43.78 -7.76
C GLY A 53 -40.00 42.57 -7.21
N SER A 54 -41.07 42.81 -6.43
CA SER A 54 -41.80 41.78 -5.66
C SER A 54 -42.76 40.91 -6.47
N ALA A 55 -42.86 39.62 -6.09
CA ALA A 55 -44.10 39.05 -5.51
C ALA A 55 -43.87 37.64 -4.92
N ALA A 56 -44.39 37.39 -3.72
CA ALA A 56 -44.59 36.05 -3.15
C ALA A 56 -46.10 35.76 -3.09
N PRO A 57 -46.52 34.51 -2.85
CA PRO A 57 -46.81 34.19 -1.44
C PRO A 57 -46.45 32.75 -0.98
N THR A 58 -46.06 32.69 0.30
CA THR A 58 -46.27 31.61 1.29
C THR A 58 -46.49 30.15 0.86
N GLY A 59 -45.60 29.27 1.32
CA GLY A 59 -45.80 27.82 1.36
C GLY A 59 -44.78 27.13 2.28
N SER A 60 -44.97 27.20 3.59
CA SER A 60 -44.06 26.58 4.56
C SER A 60 -44.20 25.06 4.58
N ALA A 61 -43.18 24.35 4.10
CA ALA A 61 -42.99 22.92 4.35
C ALA A 61 -41.54 22.70 4.82
N PRO A 62 -41.29 22.01 5.96
CA PRO A 62 -39.93 21.68 6.37
C PRO A 62 -39.30 20.73 5.35
N ALA A 63 -38.17 21.11 4.76
CA ALA A 63 -37.36 20.17 3.99
C ALA A 63 -36.87 19.07 4.95
N ALA A 64 -37.25 17.81 4.67
CA ALA A 64 -36.77 16.68 5.43
C ALA A 64 -35.23 16.60 5.34
N PRO A 65 -34.53 16.23 6.43
CA PRO A 65 -33.09 16.04 6.36
C PRO A 65 -32.77 14.96 5.32
N PRO A 66 -31.65 15.09 4.56
CA PRO A 66 -31.25 14.06 3.62
C PRO A 66 -31.08 12.75 4.39
N ALA A 67 -31.74 11.69 3.93
CA ALA A 67 -31.67 10.39 4.56
C ALA A 67 -30.20 9.99 4.74
N SER A 68 -29.80 9.77 6.00
CA SER A 68 -28.48 9.26 6.33
C SER A 68 -28.29 7.98 5.53
N ARG A 69 -27.28 7.95 4.65
CA ARG A 69 -26.92 6.74 3.92
C ARG A 69 -26.35 5.75 4.93
N THR A 70 -27.22 4.95 5.54
CA THR A 70 -26.82 3.72 6.21
C THR A 70 -25.95 2.95 5.20
N PRO A 71 -24.70 2.60 5.52
CA PRO A 71 -23.94 1.73 4.66
C PRO A 71 -24.72 0.42 4.55
N SER A 72 -25.32 0.16 3.38
CA SER A 72 -25.85 -1.16 3.11
C SER A 72 -24.70 -2.13 3.28
N ALA A 73 -24.89 -3.15 4.12
CA ALA A 73 -24.02 -4.32 4.14
C ALA A 73 -24.22 -5.03 2.79
N GLN A 74 -23.51 -4.54 1.77
CA GLN A 74 -23.37 -5.24 0.50
C GLN A 74 -22.59 -6.51 0.83
N SER A 75 -23.19 -7.67 0.57
CA SER A 75 -22.47 -8.94 0.61
C SER A 75 -21.39 -8.88 -0.46
N SER A 76 -20.16 -8.54 -0.05
CA SER A 76 -19.00 -8.61 -0.92
C SER A 76 -18.75 -10.07 -1.27
N GLU A 77 -18.73 -10.39 -2.57
CA GLU A 77 -18.31 -11.71 -3.05
C GLU A 77 -16.87 -11.98 -2.56
N PRO A 78 -16.52 -13.20 -2.08
CA PRO A 78 -15.26 -13.36 -1.34
C PRO A 78 -13.98 -13.08 -2.16
N VAL A 79 -14.00 -13.30 -3.48
CA VAL A 79 -12.88 -12.89 -4.36
C VAL A 79 -12.65 -11.38 -4.27
N SER A 80 -13.72 -10.58 -4.13
CA SER A 80 -13.58 -9.14 -3.90
C SER A 80 -13.05 -8.82 -2.50
N LEU A 81 -13.27 -9.66 -1.49
CA LEU A 81 -12.62 -9.51 -0.18
C LEU A 81 -11.10 -9.74 -0.26
N VAL A 82 -10.64 -10.78 -0.98
CA VAL A 82 -9.20 -11.03 -1.19
C VAL A 82 -8.57 -9.86 -1.95
N ARG A 83 -9.24 -9.39 -3.01
CA ARG A 83 -8.80 -8.22 -3.79
C ARG A 83 -8.68 -6.96 -2.94
N ASP A 84 -9.71 -6.65 -2.14
CA ASP A 84 -9.78 -5.42 -1.36
C ASP A 84 -8.82 -5.48 -0.14
N ALA A 85 -8.62 -6.65 0.46
CA ALA A 85 -7.58 -6.88 1.47
C ALA A 85 -6.17 -6.74 0.87
N PHE A 86 -5.94 -7.26 -0.34
CA PHE A 86 -4.67 -7.10 -1.02
C PHE A 86 -4.38 -5.64 -1.35
N ALA A 87 -5.39 -4.86 -1.78
CA ALA A 87 -5.25 -3.42 -1.98
C ALA A 87 -4.89 -2.68 -0.67
N GLY A 88 -5.46 -3.10 0.47
CA GLY A 88 -5.07 -2.63 1.80
C GLY A 88 -3.60 -2.90 2.13
N LEU A 89 -3.13 -4.13 1.89
CA LEU A 89 -1.73 -4.50 2.07
C LEU A 89 -0.80 -3.70 1.14
N GLN A 90 -1.17 -3.51 -0.13
CA GLN A 90 -0.41 -2.73 -1.10
C GLN A 90 -0.24 -1.25 -0.71
N ALA A 91 -1.25 -0.66 -0.05
CA ALA A 91 -1.15 0.71 0.45
C ALA A 91 0.01 0.92 1.44
N THR A 92 0.49 -0.15 2.09
CA THR A 92 1.63 -0.08 3.02
C THR A 92 3.00 -0.23 2.35
N LEU A 93 3.11 -0.64 1.09
CA LEU A 93 4.39 -0.98 0.44
C LEU A 93 5.36 0.20 0.30
N GLY A 94 4.82 1.39 0.03
CA GLY A 94 5.60 2.64 -0.04
C GLY A 94 5.82 3.31 1.33
N GLU A 95 5.20 2.81 2.39
CA GLU A 95 5.40 3.30 3.76
C GLU A 95 6.58 2.59 4.43
N SER A 96 7.18 3.25 5.41
CA SER A 96 8.26 2.69 6.24
C SER A 96 8.20 3.24 7.66
N CYS A 97 8.75 2.48 8.61
CA CYS A 97 8.93 2.91 9.99
C CYS A 97 9.94 4.08 10.05
N THR A 98 9.44 5.29 10.32
CA THR A 98 10.26 6.48 10.61
C THR A 98 10.07 6.93 12.07
N PRO A 99 10.99 7.75 12.62
CA PRO A 99 10.74 8.43 13.89
C PRO A 99 9.40 9.18 13.87
N GLY A 100 8.56 8.95 14.87
CA GLY A 100 7.23 9.55 14.98
C GLY A 100 6.08 8.79 14.28
N ASN A 101 6.34 7.92 13.29
CA ASN A 101 5.29 7.10 12.66
C ASN A 101 5.34 5.61 13.07
N CYS A 102 6.53 5.10 13.41
CA CYS A 102 6.82 3.66 13.40
C CYS A 102 5.78 2.73 14.06
N ALA A 103 5.20 3.13 15.20
CA ALA A 103 4.17 2.34 15.87
C ALA A 103 2.88 2.18 15.05
N TYR A 104 2.44 3.26 14.38
CA TYR A 104 1.30 3.23 13.46
C TYR A 104 1.61 2.34 12.25
N PHE A 105 2.77 2.52 11.60
CA PHE A 105 3.13 1.72 10.42
C PHE A 105 3.22 0.23 10.73
N LEU A 106 3.89 -0.17 11.82
CA LEU A 106 4.04 -1.59 12.15
C LEU A 106 2.71 -2.23 12.58
N GLY A 107 1.87 -1.51 13.33
CA GLY A 107 0.49 -1.93 13.62
C GLY A 107 -0.33 -2.10 12.34
N ARG A 108 -0.25 -1.14 11.41
CA ARG A 108 -0.96 -1.22 10.13
C ARG A 108 -0.49 -2.38 9.26
N VAL A 109 0.81 -2.64 9.16
CA VAL A 109 1.33 -3.79 8.41
C VAL A 109 0.83 -5.11 9.02
N TYR A 110 0.83 -5.23 10.35
CA TYR A 110 0.25 -6.40 11.03
C TYR A 110 -1.25 -6.56 10.71
N ASP A 111 -2.02 -5.46 10.79
CA ASP A 111 -3.47 -5.46 10.58
C ASP A 111 -3.86 -5.82 9.14
N GLU A 112 -3.18 -5.28 8.13
CA GLU A 112 -3.46 -5.61 6.73
C GLU A 112 -3.01 -7.03 6.36
N LEU A 113 -1.94 -7.55 6.99
CA LEU A 113 -1.58 -8.97 6.88
C LEU A 113 -2.69 -9.88 7.42
N HIS A 114 -3.25 -9.56 8.60
CA HIS A 114 -4.33 -10.35 9.19
C HIS A 114 -5.65 -10.22 8.43
N ARG A 115 -5.93 -9.04 7.85
CA ARG A 115 -7.06 -8.86 6.92
C ARG A 115 -6.89 -9.75 5.68
N MET A 116 -5.68 -9.85 5.16
CA MET A 116 -5.35 -10.72 4.02
C MET A 116 -5.56 -12.20 4.38
N ASP A 117 -5.03 -12.67 5.52
CA ASP A 117 -5.23 -14.05 6.00
C ASP A 117 -6.71 -14.41 6.11
N ALA A 118 -7.50 -13.55 6.78
CA ALA A 118 -8.92 -13.75 6.96
C ALA A 118 -9.68 -13.79 5.62
N ALA A 119 -9.33 -12.94 4.65
CA ALA A 119 -9.95 -12.94 3.33
C ALA A 119 -9.61 -14.21 2.54
N MET A 120 -8.35 -14.63 2.53
CA MET A 120 -7.88 -15.84 1.83
C MET A 120 -8.48 -17.12 2.42
N LYS A 121 -8.63 -17.19 3.74
CA LYS A 121 -9.28 -18.32 4.44
C LYS A 121 -10.81 -18.36 4.23
N ALA A 122 -11.42 -17.22 3.93
CA ALA A 122 -12.86 -17.10 3.67
C ALA A 122 -13.27 -17.26 2.19
N ASP A 123 -12.31 -17.40 1.28
CA ASP A 123 -12.59 -17.58 -0.15
C ASP A 123 -13.23 -18.96 -0.45
N PRO A 124 -14.24 -19.07 -1.35
CA PRO A 124 -14.90 -20.32 -1.74
C PRO A 124 -13.97 -21.38 -2.33
N LYS A 125 -12.82 -21.00 -2.90
CA LYS A 125 -11.78 -21.93 -3.36
C LYS A 125 -11.01 -22.54 -2.18
N GLY A 126 -11.12 -21.93 -0.99
CA GLY A 126 -10.57 -22.38 0.28
C GLY A 126 -9.10 -22.00 0.49
N PRO A 127 -8.57 -22.17 1.72
CA PRO A 127 -7.19 -21.80 2.07
C PRO A 127 -6.13 -22.56 1.25
N GLY A 128 -6.47 -23.73 0.68
CA GLY A 128 -5.59 -24.45 -0.23
C GLY A 128 -5.30 -23.72 -1.55
N HIS A 129 -6.04 -22.66 -1.87
CA HIS A 129 -5.78 -21.77 -3.00
C HIS A 129 -4.68 -20.74 -2.72
N PHE A 130 -4.47 -20.38 -1.45
CA PHE A 130 -3.49 -19.38 -1.01
C PHE A 130 -2.42 -19.98 -0.07
N PRO A 131 -1.76 -21.09 -0.43
CA PRO A 131 -0.96 -21.87 0.51
C PRO A 131 0.28 -21.12 1.01
N GLU A 132 0.99 -20.41 0.14
CA GLU A 132 2.19 -19.65 0.52
C GLU A 132 1.87 -18.39 1.34
N PRO A 133 0.91 -17.51 0.94
CA PRO A 133 0.55 -16.36 1.76
C PRO A 133 0.08 -16.72 3.17
N ILE A 134 -0.77 -17.73 3.32
CA ILE A 134 -1.27 -18.17 4.63
C ILE A 134 -0.11 -18.70 5.49
N ALA A 135 0.74 -19.58 4.94
CA ALA A 135 1.88 -20.13 5.69
C ALA A 135 2.90 -19.05 6.12
N LEU A 136 3.06 -17.98 5.34
CA LEU A 136 3.91 -16.83 5.71
C LEU A 136 3.35 -16.02 6.89
N ILE A 137 2.02 -15.94 7.02
CA ILE A 137 1.34 -15.24 8.13
C ILE A 137 1.31 -16.14 9.37
N GLU A 138 1.00 -17.42 9.23
CA GLU A 138 1.07 -18.38 10.35
C GLU A 138 2.48 -18.47 10.95
N LYS A 139 3.53 -18.38 10.11
CA LYS A 139 4.91 -18.25 10.60
C LYS A 139 5.14 -16.94 11.35
N LEU A 140 4.63 -15.82 10.84
CA LEU A 140 4.73 -14.53 11.52
C LEU A 140 4.08 -14.59 12.90
N ASP A 141 2.88 -15.17 13.01
CA ASP A 141 2.12 -15.26 14.26
C ASP A 141 2.79 -16.16 15.30
N ALA A 142 3.44 -17.24 14.87
CA ALA A 142 4.25 -18.10 15.73
C ALA A 142 5.44 -17.35 16.36
N GLU A 143 6.11 -16.48 15.59
CA GLU A 143 7.25 -15.67 16.06
C GLU A 143 6.77 -14.49 16.92
N LEU A 144 5.62 -13.88 16.61
CA LEU A 144 5.01 -12.81 17.41
C LEU A 144 4.36 -13.32 18.71
N ALA A 145 4.05 -14.63 18.81
CA ALA A 145 3.35 -15.26 19.93
C ALA A 145 2.01 -14.57 20.32
N GLY A 146 1.36 -13.91 19.35
CA GLY A 146 0.14 -13.13 19.56
C GLY A 146 0.32 -11.77 20.25
N ASP A 147 1.53 -11.35 20.62
CA ASP A 147 1.76 -10.02 21.19
C ASP A 147 1.81 -8.94 20.09
N ARG A 148 0.82 -8.05 20.13
CA ARG A 148 0.65 -6.91 19.22
C ARG A 148 1.19 -5.60 19.81
N SER A 149 1.91 -5.66 20.93
CA SER A 149 2.59 -4.49 21.50
C SER A 149 3.56 -3.86 20.51
N PHE A 150 3.72 -2.54 20.58
CA PHE A 150 4.67 -1.85 19.71
C PHE A 150 6.08 -2.40 19.85
N GLU A 151 6.53 -2.72 21.06
CA GLU A 151 7.87 -3.25 21.31
C GLU A 151 8.09 -4.61 20.63
N ASN A 152 7.12 -5.52 20.70
CA ASN A 152 7.22 -6.82 20.03
C ASN A 152 7.15 -6.69 18.49
N LEU A 153 6.22 -5.88 17.97
CA LEU A 153 6.17 -5.59 16.52
C LEU A 153 7.44 -4.89 16.04
N LYS A 154 8.07 -4.05 16.87
CA LYS A 154 9.32 -3.35 16.58
C LYS A 154 10.52 -4.29 16.58
N GLN A 155 10.59 -5.21 17.54
CA GLN A 155 11.58 -6.29 17.57
C GLN A 155 11.49 -7.17 16.31
N HIS A 156 10.26 -7.45 15.84
CA HIS A 156 9.99 -8.27 14.66
C HIS A 156 9.77 -7.47 13.36
N GLN A 157 10.17 -6.19 13.31
CA GLN A 157 9.94 -5.30 12.16
C GLN A 157 10.37 -5.92 10.82
N THR A 158 11.57 -6.52 10.76
CA THR A 158 12.11 -7.12 9.54
C THR A 158 11.27 -8.30 9.06
N LEU A 159 10.70 -9.08 9.99
CA LEU A 159 9.84 -10.21 9.67
C LEU A 159 8.49 -9.72 9.11
N LEU A 160 7.84 -8.76 9.77
CA LEU A 160 6.59 -8.12 9.32
C LEU A 160 6.70 -7.59 7.88
N ILE A 161 7.74 -6.78 7.63
CA ILE A 161 7.99 -6.17 6.31
C ILE A 161 8.31 -7.27 5.28
N SER A 162 9.14 -8.26 5.62
CA SER A 162 9.45 -9.36 4.70
C SER A 162 8.24 -10.21 4.34
N THR A 163 7.33 -10.46 5.30
CA THR A 163 6.08 -11.20 5.07
C THR A 163 5.15 -10.41 4.14
N ARG A 164 4.93 -9.11 4.39
CA ARG A 164 4.21 -8.19 3.48
C ARG A 164 4.77 -8.26 2.06
N ASP A 165 6.09 -8.10 1.91
CA ASP A 165 6.73 -8.01 0.59
C ASP A 165 6.63 -9.34 -0.18
N LYS A 166 6.84 -10.47 0.48
CA LYS A 166 6.68 -11.81 -0.11
C LYS A 166 5.25 -12.08 -0.56
N ILE A 167 4.27 -11.75 0.27
CA ILE A 167 2.85 -11.89 -0.09
C ILE A 167 2.52 -11.01 -1.29
N ASN A 168 2.99 -9.76 -1.32
CA ASN A 168 2.80 -8.91 -2.50
C ASN A 168 3.44 -9.51 -3.77
N VAL A 169 4.66 -10.05 -3.70
CA VAL A 169 5.28 -10.73 -4.85
C VAL A 169 4.47 -11.95 -5.28
N TRP A 170 4.01 -12.78 -4.34
CA TRP A 170 3.19 -13.95 -4.63
C TRP A 170 1.86 -13.56 -5.31
N MET A 171 1.13 -12.61 -4.73
CA MET A 171 -0.13 -12.10 -5.29
C MET A 171 0.07 -11.45 -6.67
N GLN A 172 1.18 -10.75 -6.91
CA GLN A 172 1.48 -10.22 -8.25
C GLN A 172 1.76 -11.32 -9.28
N GLY A 173 2.26 -12.49 -8.84
CA GLY A 173 2.42 -13.68 -9.68
C GLY A 173 1.13 -14.47 -9.95
N HIS A 174 0.08 -14.27 -9.14
CA HIS A 174 -1.17 -15.04 -9.18
C HIS A 174 -2.40 -14.13 -9.38
N PRO A 175 -2.48 -13.36 -10.50
CA PRO A 175 -3.54 -12.38 -10.72
C PRO A 175 -4.97 -12.96 -10.72
N ASP A 176 -5.14 -14.19 -11.18
CA ASP A 176 -6.45 -14.84 -11.34
C ASP A 176 -7.02 -15.38 -10.02
N ASP A 177 -6.23 -15.31 -8.94
CA ASP A 177 -6.62 -15.80 -7.62
C ASP A 177 -7.47 -14.76 -6.85
N TYR A 178 -7.45 -13.49 -7.28
CA TYR A 178 -8.11 -12.35 -6.62
C TYR A 178 -8.74 -11.30 -7.57
N ARG A 179 -9.00 -11.64 -8.84
CA ARG A 179 -9.59 -10.72 -9.83
C ARG A 179 -11.03 -11.06 -10.19
#